data_AF-A0A9X1KAC0-F1
#
_entry.id   AF-A0A9X1KAC0-F1
#
_cell.length_a   1.000
_cell.length_b   1.000
_cell.length_c   1.000
_cell.angle_alpha   90.00
_cell.angle_beta   90.00
_cell.angle_gamma   90.00
#
_symmetry.space_group_name_H-M   'P 1'
#
loop_
_entity.id
_entity.type
_entity.pdbx_description
1 polymer ?
#
loop_
_entity_poly.entity_id
_entity_poly.type
_entity_poly.pdbx_seq_one_letter_code
_entity_poly.pdbx_strand_id
1 'polypeptide(L)'
;MDSGNDYIGALKGNQSGLLKDVEANFQPEQIDLQINKGHGRIEKRTVSICKYQGQRDWPGLETVIRVQSERQIIKQNFIEVETETRYYIASFTATADTFAQKIRSYWDVENKVHYGRRCDSRRRSFSHSY
;
A
#
# COMPACT_ATOMS: atom_id res chain seq x y z
N MET A 1 -27.23 2.54 14.95
CA MET A 1 -25.81 2.44 15.34
C MET A 1 -25.01 2.60 14.06
N ASP A 2 -24.50 3.80 13.83
CA ASP A 2 -23.71 4.13 12.66
C ASP A 2 -22.40 3.34 12.77
N SER A 3 -22.27 2.28 11.98
CA SER A 3 -21.08 1.45 11.98
C SER A 3 -20.01 2.22 11.22
N GLY A 4 -19.34 3.15 11.92
CA GLY A 4 -18.20 3.91 11.42
C GLY A 4 -17.04 2.98 11.09
N ASN A 5 -17.17 2.26 9.98
CA ASN A 5 -16.11 1.42 9.45
C ASN A 5 -15.12 2.34 8.78
N ASP A 6 -14.10 2.74 9.53
CA ASP A 6 -12.92 3.39 8.99
C ASP A 6 -12.33 2.52 7.88
N TYR A 7 -12.37 2.99 6.64
CA TYR A 7 -11.85 2.25 5.49
C TYR A 7 -10.69 2.99 4.83
N ILE A 8 -9.72 2.21 4.33
CA ILE A 8 -8.67 2.67 3.43
C ILE A 8 -8.87 1.93 2.11
N GLY A 9 -9.10 2.68 1.04
CA GLY A 9 -9.25 2.15 -0.32
C GLY A 9 -8.09 2.55 -1.21
N ALA A 10 -7.53 1.61 -1.98
CA ALA A 10 -6.55 1.93 -3.01
C ALA A 10 -7.27 2.44 -4.28
N LEU A 11 -6.89 3.61 -4.77
CA LEU A 11 -7.37 4.12 -6.06
C LEU A 11 -6.65 3.39 -7.18
N LYS A 12 -7.25 2.31 -7.68
CA LYS A 12 -6.78 1.61 -8.87
C LYS A 12 -7.31 2.32 -10.11
N GLY A 13 -6.54 2.35 -11.21
CA GLY A 13 -6.79 3.10 -12.45
C GLY A 13 -8.12 2.90 -13.19
N ASN A 14 -9.11 2.25 -12.57
CA ASN A 14 -10.51 2.19 -13.02
C ASN A 14 -11.32 3.46 -12.67
N GLN A 15 -10.74 4.41 -11.93
CA GLN A 15 -11.34 5.72 -11.56
C GLN A 15 -10.49 6.89 -12.10
N SER A 16 -10.19 6.85 -13.40
CA SER A 16 -9.19 7.67 -14.07
C SER A 16 -9.43 9.18 -14.03
N GLY A 17 -10.67 9.65 -13.88
CA GLY A 17 -11.00 11.08 -13.76
C GLY A 17 -10.58 11.66 -12.40
N LEU A 18 -11.09 11.07 -11.32
CA LEU A 18 -10.78 11.50 -9.95
C LEU A 18 -9.29 11.39 -9.64
N LEU A 19 -8.65 10.31 -10.09
CA LEU A 19 -7.21 10.13 -9.88
C LEU A 19 -6.40 11.30 -10.47
N LYS A 20 -6.76 11.75 -11.68
CA LYS A 20 -6.11 12.88 -12.35
C LYS A 20 -6.37 14.20 -11.63
N ASP A 21 -7.60 14.43 -11.21
CA ASP A 21 -7.96 15.67 -10.50
C ASP A 21 -7.28 15.74 -9.14
N VAL A 22 -7.25 14.62 -8.41
CA VAL A 22 -6.53 14.48 -7.16
C VAL A 22 -5.04 14.67 -7.40
N GLU A 23 -4.43 13.98 -8.37
CA GLU A 23 -3.02 14.11 -8.69
C GLU A 23 -2.61 15.55 -9.07
N ALA A 24 -3.44 16.23 -9.88
CA ALA A 24 -3.18 17.61 -10.30
C ALA A 24 -3.30 18.62 -9.15
N ASN A 25 -4.19 18.37 -8.18
CA ASN A 25 -4.44 19.27 -7.06
C ASN A 25 -3.86 18.76 -5.73
N PHE A 26 -3.08 17.68 -5.73
CA PHE A 26 -2.57 17.06 -4.51
C PHE A 26 -1.47 17.93 -3.90
N GLN A 27 -1.80 18.57 -2.77
CA GLN A 27 -0.84 19.36 -1.99
C GLN A 27 -0.51 18.61 -0.69
N PRO A 28 0.73 18.11 -0.53
CA PRO A 28 1.08 17.36 0.67
C PRO A 28 1.10 18.29 1.90
N GLU A 29 0.21 18.04 2.86
CA GLU A 29 0.21 18.71 4.16
C GLU A 29 1.26 18.11 5.10
N GLN A 30 1.40 16.78 5.05
CA GLN A 30 2.39 16.07 5.85
C GLN A 30 3.05 14.98 5.00
N ILE A 31 4.35 14.79 5.24
CA ILE A 31 5.19 13.84 4.53
C ILE A 31 5.95 12.99 5.55
N ASP A 32 5.91 11.68 5.38
CA ASP A 32 6.75 10.71 6.08
C ASP A 32 7.72 10.07 5.07
N LEU A 33 9.01 10.04 5.41
CA LEU A 33 10.06 9.49 4.55
C LEU A 33 10.73 8.32 5.26
N GLN A 34 10.66 7.15 4.63
CA GLN A 34 11.25 5.92 5.13
C GLN A 34 12.33 5.47 4.15
N ILE A 35 13.57 5.39 4.62
CA ILE A 35 14.70 4.89 3.82
C ILE A 35 15.23 3.63 4.49
N ASN A 36 15.25 2.54 3.74
CA ASN A 36 15.86 1.28 4.16
C ASN A 36 17.02 0.96 3.21
N LYS A 37 18.19 0.63 3.77
CA LYS A 37 19.39 0.28 3.02
C LYS A 37 19.90 -1.06 3.53
N GLY A 38 20.12 -2.02 2.63
CA GLY A 38 20.66 -3.32 3.00
C GLY A 38 20.87 -4.24 1.80
N HIS A 39 21.87 -5.12 1.88
CA HIS A 39 22.16 -6.17 0.88
C HIS A 39 22.26 -5.65 -0.58
N GLY A 40 22.88 -4.48 -0.79
CA GLY A 40 22.99 -3.88 -2.13
C GLY A 40 21.69 -3.28 -2.68
N ARG A 41 20.67 -3.11 -1.83
CA ARG A 41 19.40 -2.49 -2.19
C ARG A 41 19.14 -1.25 -1.33
N ILE A 42 18.57 -0.21 -1.96
CA ILE A 42 18.05 0.99 -1.30
C ILE A 42 16.57 1.06 -1.61
N GLU A 43 15.73 1.06 -0.58
CA GLU A 43 14.29 1.24 -0.69
C GLU A 43 13.92 2.55 -0.01
N LYS A 44 13.42 3.50 -0.79
CA LYS A 44 12.93 4.78 -0.34
C LYS A 44 11.41 4.80 -0.51
N ARG A 45 10.70 5.04 0.57
CA ARG A 45 9.24 5.20 0.56
C ARG A 45 8.89 6.58 1.08
N THR A 46 8.15 7.33 0.30
CA THR A 46 7.61 8.64 0.68
C THR A 46 6.10 8.50 0.78
N VAL A 47 5.55 8.72 1.96
CA VAL A 47 4.11 8.77 2.21
C VAL A 47 3.72 10.21 2.42
N SER A 48 2.86 10.73 1.56
CA SER A 48 2.34 12.09 1.64
C SER A 48 0.84 12.04 1.89
N ILE A 49 0.33 12.92 2.73
CA ILE A 49 -1.11 13.04 2.97
C ILE A 49 -1.61 14.44 2.67
N CYS A 50 -2.85 14.53 2.23
CA CYS A 50 -3.59 15.76 1.98
C CYS A 50 -5.02 15.55 2.50
N LYS A 51 -5.55 16.51 3.26
CA LYS A 51 -6.95 16.47 3.64
C LYS A 51 -7.80 16.73 2.41
N TYR A 52 -8.81 15.91 2.21
CA TYR A 52 -9.75 16.06 1.12
C TYR A 52 -10.92 16.91 1.60
N GLN A 53 -11.08 18.10 1.02
CA GLN A 53 -12.21 19.00 1.31
C GLN A 53 -13.32 18.89 0.25
N GLY A 54 -13.23 17.90 -0.65
CA GLY A 54 -14.19 17.73 -1.74
C GLY A 54 -15.47 17.07 -1.26
N GLN A 55 -16.62 17.62 -1.68
CA GLN A 55 -17.94 17.24 -1.17
C GLN A 55 -18.72 16.25 -2.04
N ARG A 56 -18.23 15.86 -3.24
CA ARG A 56 -19.15 15.40 -4.30
C ARG A 56 -19.12 13.92 -4.69
N ASP A 57 -17.96 13.25 -4.65
CA ASP A 57 -17.86 11.90 -5.23
C ASP A 57 -17.75 10.76 -4.21
N TRP A 58 -17.32 11.06 -2.97
CA TRP A 58 -17.11 10.06 -1.92
C TRP A 58 -17.64 10.57 -0.57
N PRO A 59 -18.88 10.23 -0.20
CA PRO A 59 -19.41 10.61 1.10
C PRO A 59 -18.57 9.97 2.22
N GLY A 60 -18.01 10.82 3.09
CA GLY A 60 -17.16 10.40 4.21
C GLY A 60 -15.67 10.27 3.89
N LEU A 61 -15.19 10.72 2.73
CA LEU A 61 -13.75 10.80 2.45
C LEU A 61 -13.12 12.00 3.18
N GLU A 62 -12.14 11.74 4.05
CA GLU A 62 -11.45 12.79 4.80
C GLU A 62 -10.00 13.01 4.33
N THR A 63 -9.30 11.96 3.92
CA THR A 63 -7.85 12.05 3.61
C THR A 63 -7.49 11.32 2.32
N VAL A 64 -6.67 11.96 1.50
CA VAL A 64 -5.97 11.33 0.37
C VAL A 64 -4.52 11.07 0.77
N ILE A 65 -4.04 9.88 0.45
CA ILE A 65 -2.67 9.44 0.73
C ILE A 65 -1.98 9.09 -0.59
N ARG A 66 -0.80 9.66 -0.82
CA ARG A 66 0.09 9.29 -1.92
C ARG A 66 1.28 8.53 -1.36
N VAL A 67 1.50 7.31 -1.84
CA VAL A 67 2.67 6.50 -1.49
C VAL A 67 3.54 6.35 -2.71
N GLN A 68 4.75 6.91 -2.64
CA GLN A 68 5.78 6.74 -3.64
C GLN A 68 6.82 5.76 -3.10
N SER A 69 7.06 4.67 -3.82
CA SER A 69 8.07 3.68 -3.50
C SER A 69 9.13 3.69 -4.59
N GLU A 70 10.37 3.91 -4.21
CA GLU A 70 11.53 3.87 -5.08
C GLU A 70 12.46 2.78 -4.57
N ARG A 71 12.70 1.77 -5.41
CA ARG A 71 13.65 0.69 -5.14
C ARG A 71 14.82 0.85 -6.08
N GLN A 72 16.00 1.07 -5.51
CA GLN A 72 17.27 1.03 -6.22
C GLN A 72 17.99 -0.28 -5.92
N ILE A 73 18.34 -1.02 -6.97
CA ILE A 73 19.11 -2.26 -6.89
C ILE A 73 20.50 -1.95 -7.45
N ILE A 74 21.51 -1.99 -6.59
CA ILE A 74 22.90 -1.76 -6.97
C ILE A 74 23.44 -3.07 -7.53
N LYS A 75 23.67 -3.12 -8.84
CA LYS A 75 24.37 -4.22 -9.52
C LYS A 75 25.82 -3.80 -9.79
N GLN A 76 26.68 -4.76 -10.09
CA GLN A 76 28.13 -4.55 -10.25
C GLN A 76 28.48 -3.49 -11.32
N ASN A 77 27.63 -3.31 -12.34
CA ASN A 77 27.92 -2.44 -13.49
C ASN A 77 26.88 -1.33 -13.72
N PHE A 78 25.75 -1.34 -12.99
CA PHE A 78 24.68 -0.36 -13.16
C PHE A 78 23.72 -0.38 -11.97
N ILE A 79 22.89 0.67 -11.86
CA ILE A 79 21.86 0.80 -10.83
C ILE A 79 20.50 0.68 -11.52
N GLU A 80 19.70 -0.31 -11.12
CA GLU A 80 18.29 -0.39 -11.55
C GLU A 80 17.44 0.40 -10.56
N VAL A 81 16.64 1.33 -11.08
CA VAL A 81 15.71 2.13 -10.29
C VAL A 81 14.29 1.80 -10.73
N GLU A 82 13.50 1.31 -9.79
CA GLU A 82 12.08 1.00 -9.96
C GLU A 82 11.27 1.96 -9.11
N THR A 83 10.39 2.74 -9.74
CA THR A 83 9.50 3.69 -9.05
C THR A 83 8.06 3.29 -9.22
N GLU A 84 7.30 3.37 -8.13
CA GLU A 84 5.88 3.08 -8.12
C GLU A 84 5.17 4.15 -7.30
N THR A 85 4.09 4.71 -7.85
CA THR A 85 3.23 5.67 -7.15
C THR A 85 1.84 5.07 -7.01
N ARG A 86 1.34 5.03 -5.78
CA ARG A 86 0.00 4.52 -5.44
C ARG A 86 -0.77 5.58 -4.67
N TYR A 87 -2.04 5.75 -4.99
CA TYR A 87 -2.93 6.67 -4.28
C TYR A 87 -3.96 5.87 -3.48
N TYR A 88 -4.26 6.36 -2.27
CA TYR A 88 -5.26 5.79 -1.38
C TYR A 88 -6.18 6.88 -0.86
N ILE A 89 -7.38 6.47 -0.49
CA ILE A 89 -8.41 7.29 0.12
C ILE A 89 -8.76 6.69 1.48
N ALA A 90 -8.92 7.54 2.49
CA ALA A 90 -9.27 7.14 3.85
C ALA A 90 -10.44 7.96 4.38
N SER A 91 -11.37 7.29 5.05
CA SER A 91 -12.54 7.93 5.65
C SER A 91 -12.28 8.65 6.97
N PHE A 92 -11.03 8.70 7.41
CA PHE A 92 -10.60 9.29 8.66
C PHE A 92 -9.33 10.11 8.46
N THR A 93 -9.05 10.99 9.41
CA THR A 93 -7.83 11.77 9.48
C THR A 93 -6.82 11.16 10.45
N ALA A 94 -5.58 10.98 10.00
CA ALA A 94 -4.46 10.51 10.82
C ALA A 94 -3.14 11.11 10.31
N THR A 95 -2.05 10.86 11.03
CA THR A 95 -0.71 11.31 10.64
C THR A 95 -0.15 10.49 9.48
N ALA A 96 0.79 11.08 8.73
CA ALA A 96 1.44 10.38 7.62
C ALA A 96 2.16 9.09 8.07
N ASP A 97 2.74 9.08 9.28
CA ASP A 97 3.38 7.89 9.85
C ASP A 97 2.34 6.78 10.14
N THR A 98 1.18 7.14 10.68
CA THR A 98 0.10 6.18 10.98
C THR A 98 -0.39 5.53 9.70
N PHE A 99 -0.58 6.33 8.64
CA PHE A 99 -0.93 5.80 7.33
C PHE A 99 0.20 4.95 6.73
N ALA A 100 1.46 5.35 6.87
CA ALA A 100 2.59 4.56 6.41
C ALA A 100 2.62 3.16 7.08
N GLN A 101 2.38 3.09 8.39
CA GLN A 101 2.30 1.84 9.15
C GLN A 101 1.10 0.98 8.74
N LYS A 102 -0.09 1.58 8.62
CA LYS A 102 -1.32 0.87 8.19
C LYS A 102 -1.18 0.31 6.78
N ILE A 103 -0.70 1.11 5.83
CA ILE A 103 -0.48 0.69 4.44
C ILE A 103 0.58 -0.41 4.39
N ARG A 104 1.68 -0.27 5.12
CA ARG A 104 2.72 -1.32 5.20
C ARG A 104 2.15 -2.64 5.72
N SER A 105 1.34 -2.58 6.78
CA SER A 105 0.69 -3.76 7.36
C SER A 105 -0.29 -4.41 6.39
N TYR A 106 -1.04 -3.60 5.64
CA TYR A 106 -1.95 -4.07 4.60
C TYR A 106 -1.21 -4.87 3.51
N TRP A 107 -0.08 -4.35 3.00
CA TRP A 107 0.76 -5.06 2.02
C TRP A 107 1.39 -6.35 2.56
N ASP A 108 1.81 -6.36 3.83
CA ASP A 108 2.39 -7.55 4.45
C ASP A 108 1.37 -8.69 4.61
N VAL A 109 0.10 -8.35 4.87
CA VAL A 109 -1.02 -9.31 4.96
C VAL A 109 -1.35 -9.91 3.59
N GLU A 110 -1.41 -9.10 2.53
CA GLU A 110 -1.66 -9.60 1.16
C GLU A 110 -0.55 -10.55 0.69
N ASN A 111 0.72 -10.23 1.01
CA ASN A 111 1.86 -11.05 0.62
C ASN A 111 1.91 -12.41 1.36
N LYS A 112 1.33 -12.49 2.57
CA LYS A 112 1.21 -13.76 3.33
C LYS A 112 0.15 -14.71 2.76
N VAL A 113 -0.91 -14.19 2.13
CA VAL A 113 -1.97 -15.02 1.52
C VAL A 113 -1.47 -15.78 0.28
N HIS A 114 -0.36 -15.36 -0.34
CA HIS A 114 0.22 -16.05 -1.50
C HIS A 114 1.12 -17.26 -1.19
N TYR A 115 1.46 -17.54 0.07
CA TYR A 115 2.24 -18.74 0.43
C TYR A 115 1.39 -19.89 1.01
N GLY A 116 0.06 -19.79 0.97
CA GLY A 116 -0.86 -20.69 1.67
C GLY A 116 -1.75 -21.56 0.77
N ARG A 117 -1.26 -22.09 -0.36
CA ARG A 117 -1.90 -23.23 -1.04
C ARG A 117 -0.88 -24.33 -1.35
N ARG A 118 -0.25 -24.89 -0.32
CA ARG A 118 0.14 -26.30 -0.38
C ARG A 118 -1.04 -27.12 0.13
N CYS A 119 -1.88 -27.59 -0.80
CA CYS A 119 -2.78 -28.70 -0.52
C CYS A 119 -1.91 -29.94 -0.33
N ASP A 120 -1.69 -30.30 0.93
CA ASP A 120 -1.27 -31.63 1.35
C ASP A 120 -2.36 -32.63 0.92
N SER A 121 -2.14 -33.34 -0.18
CA SER A 121 -2.97 -34.48 -0.56
C SER A 121 -2.62 -35.65 0.37
N ARG A 122 -3.33 -35.70 1.49
CA ARG A 122 -3.44 -36.88 2.36
C ARG A 122 -3.64 -38.15 1.51
N ARG A 123 -2.69 -39.08 1.56
CA ARG A 123 -2.97 -40.51 1.43
C ARG A 123 -2.51 -41.21 2.70
N ARG A 124 -3.49 -41.49 3.56
CA ARG A 124 -3.36 -42.42 4.69
C ARG A 124 -3.42 -43.86 4.16
N SER A 125 -2.38 -44.60 4.55
CA SER A 125 -2.41 -45.97 5.08
C SER A 125 -2.92 -47.12 4.21
N PHE A 126 -2.05 -48.12 3.99
CA PHE A 126 -2.35 -49.50 4.38
C PHE A 126 -1.10 -50.19 4.93
N SER A 127 -1.36 -51.09 5.86
CA SER A 127 -0.54 -51.65 6.92
C SER A 127 0.16 -52.96 6.56
N HIS A 128 1.35 -53.15 7.15
CA HIS A 128 1.98 -54.37 7.68
C HIS A 128 1.89 -55.70 6.93
N SER A 129 3.10 -56.24 6.73
CA SER A 129 3.48 -57.61 6.39
C SER A 129 2.84 -58.68 7.27
N TYR A 130 2.59 -59.84 6.67
CA TYR A 130 3.14 -61.14 7.09
C TYR A 130 3.47 -61.97 5.85
#